data_AF-A0A5E8CMI9-F1
#
_entry.id   AF-A0A5E8CMI9-F1
#
_cell.length_a   1.000
_cell.length_b   1.000
_cell.length_c   1.000
_cell.angle_alpha   90.00
_cell.angle_beta   90.00
_cell.angle_gamma   90.00
#
_symmetry.space_group_name_H-M   'P 1'
#
loop_
_entity.id
_entity.type
_entity.pdbx_description
1 polymer ?
#
loop_
_entity_poly.entity_id
_entity_poly.type
_entity_poly.pdbx_seq_one_letter_code
_entity_poly.pdbx_strand_id
1 'polypeptide(L)'
;MNPLPEFNENTITLSSLNNQDQDFQKLFNIKNSLTYLDCENMKINFDAGINKLVLKGSKNLEINIGKVISGIDIISCHDITIYTKINEPVYSFCIEKSSNIKIKVDKSLVKSTSLILDESIDIKFFDFQEKIISINKFNLL
;
A
#
# COMPACT_ATOMS: atom_id res chain seq x y z
N MET A 1 -35.54 -14.64 4.34
CA MET A 1 -35.07 -13.36 3.79
C MET A 1 -33.63 -13.58 3.38
N ASN A 2 -33.30 -13.45 2.10
CA ASN A 2 -31.91 -13.39 1.67
C ASN A 2 -31.36 -12.01 2.06
N PRO A 3 -30.15 -11.91 2.63
CA PRO A 3 -29.53 -10.59 2.82
C PRO A 3 -29.40 -9.93 1.44
N LEU A 4 -29.76 -8.65 1.38
CA LEU A 4 -29.52 -7.81 0.21
C LEU A 4 -28.01 -7.75 -0.06
N PRO A 5 -27.59 -7.64 -1.34
CA PRO A 5 -26.20 -7.38 -1.65
C PRO A 5 -25.74 -6.06 -1.01
N GLU A 6 -24.67 -6.09 -0.22
CA GLU A 6 -24.03 -4.88 0.29
C GLU A 6 -23.37 -4.12 -0.87
N PHE A 7 -23.84 -2.90 -1.09
CA PHE A 7 -23.29 -1.94 -2.04
C PHE A 7 -21.87 -1.53 -1.62
N ASN A 8 -20.85 -2.00 -2.36
CA ASN A 8 -19.46 -1.65 -2.12
C ASN A 8 -19.05 -0.43 -2.99
N GLU A 9 -19.59 0.75 -2.66
CA GLU A 9 -19.63 1.91 -3.58
C GLU A 9 -18.32 2.68 -3.80
N ASN A 10 -17.18 2.26 -3.23
CA ASN A 10 -15.94 3.05 -3.38
C ASN A 10 -14.69 2.22 -3.66
N THR A 11 -14.83 0.94 -4.02
CA THR A 11 -13.69 0.09 -4.40
C THR A 11 -13.50 0.11 -5.92
N ILE A 12 -12.30 0.49 -6.36
CA ILE A 12 -11.90 0.48 -7.76
C ILE A 12 -10.84 -0.60 -7.95
N THR A 13 -11.10 -1.53 -8.86
CA THR A 13 -10.16 -2.60 -9.21
C THR A 13 -9.58 -2.34 -10.58
N LEU A 14 -8.25 -2.35 -10.66
CA LEU A 14 -7.47 -2.20 -11.88
C LEU A 14 -6.66 -3.49 -12.04
N SER A 15 -6.86 -4.20 -13.15
CA SER A 15 -6.30 -5.54 -13.34
C SER A 15 -5.51 -5.65 -14.63
N SER A 16 -4.43 -6.43 -14.59
CA SER A 16 -3.63 -6.80 -15.76
C SER A 16 -3.09 -5.59 -16.54
N LEU A 17 -2.85 -4.48 -15.84
CA LEU A 17 -2.22 -3.31 -16.42
C LEU A 17 -0.71 -3.50 -16.38
N ASN A 18 -0.07 -3.42 -17.55
CA ASN A 18 1.35 -3.70 -17.70
C ASN A 18 2.02 -2.58 -18.50
N ASN A 19 3.13 -2.04 -17.99
CA ASN A 19 3.88 -0.96 -18.65
C ASN A 19 3.04 0.31 -18.90
N GLN A 20 2.16 0.64 -17.94
CA GLN A 20 1.29 1.80 -18.02
C GLN A 20 1.37 2.62 -16.74
N ASP A 21 2.15 3.69 -16.75
CA ASP A 21 2.20 4.60 -15.61
C ASP A 21 0.86 5.30 -15.41
N GLN A 22 0.53 5.55 -14.14
CA GLN A 22 -0.72 6.19 -13.75
C GLN A 22 -0.45 7.37 -12.82
N ASP A 23 -1.03 8.51 -13.16
CA ASP A 23 -1.06 9.69 -12.31
C ASP A 23 -2.50 10.13 -12.10
N PHE A 24 -3.01 9.88 -10.89
CA PHE A 24 -4.37 10.21 -10.52
C PHE A 24 -4.47 11.58 -9.85
N GLN A 25 -3.35 12.24 -9.53
CA GLN A 25 -3.33 13.49 -8.81
C GLN A 25 -4.33 13.47 -7.62
N LYS A 26 -5.35 14.33 -7.66
CA LYS A 26 -6.37 14.50 -6.62
C LYS A 26 -7.71 13.83 -6.95
N LEU A 27 -7.74 12.87 -7.88
CA LEU A 27 -8.98 12.23 -8.32
C LEU A 27 -9.71 11.49 -7.20
N PHE A 28 -8.97 10.89 -6.27
CA PHE A 28 -9.54 10.09 -5.19
C PHE A 28 -9.66 10.85 -3.87
N ASN A 29 -10.42 10.27 -2.94
CA ASN A 29 -10.53 10.75 -1.57
C ASN A 29 -10.50 9.59 -0.57
N ILE A 30 -10.52 9.92 0.72
CA ILE A 30 -10.37 8.98 1.84
C ILE A 30 -11.47 7.91 1.94
N LYS A 31 -12.52 7.96 1.11
CA LYS A 31 -13.54 6.90 1.02
C LYS A 31 -13.17 5.86 -0.03
N ASN A 32 -12.27 6.16 -0.96
CA ASN A 32 -11.92 5.28 -2.06
C ASN A 32 -10.93 4.19 -1.63
N SER A 33 -11.18 2.97 -2.06
CA SER A 33 -10.27 1.84 -1.95
C SER A 33 -9.82 1.43 -3.34
N LEU A 34 -8.53 1.13 -3.49
CA LEU A 34 -7.93 0.77 -4.77
C LEU A 34 -7.33 -0.61 -4.67
N THR A 35 -7.61 -1.44 -5.67
CA THR A 35 -7.03 -2.78 -5.81
C THR A 35 -6.31 -2.88 -7.14
N TYR A 36 -5.02 -3.20 -7.11
CA TYR A 36 -4.23 -3.58 -8.27
C TYR A 36 -4.05 -5.09 -8.28
N LEU A 37 -4.51 -5.73 -9.34
CA LEU A 37 -4.48 -7.18 -9.50
C LEU A 37 -3.64 -7.57 -10.73
N ASP A 38 -2.59 -8.37 -10.51
CA ASP A 38 -1.73 -8.92 -11.56
C ASP A 38 -1.17 -7.83 -12.49
N CYS A 39 -0.70 -6.71 -11.91
CA CYS A 39 -0.13 -5.58 -12.65
C CYS A 39 1.39 -5.57 -12.60
N GLU A 40 2.04 -5.13 -13.67
CA GLU A 40 3.51 -5.18 -13.77
C GLU A 40 4.15 -3.94 -14.39
N ASN A 41 5.33 -3.58 -13.87
CA ASN A 41 6.22 -2.56 -14.45
C ASN A 41 5.52 -1.20 -14.58
N MET A 42 5.06 -0.64 -13.46
CA MET A 42 4.31 0.63 -13.45
C MET A 42 4.78 1.54 -12.33
N LYS A 43 4.69 2.84 -12.61
CA LYS A 43 4.68 3.89 -11.60
C LYS A 43 3.27 4.41 -11.39
N ILE A 44 2.84 4.47 -10.13
CA ILE A 44 1.48 4.87 -9.74
C ILE A 44 1.57 6.03 -8.75
N ASN A 45 0.85 7.12 -9.02
CA ASN A 45 0.86 8.31 -8.18
C ASN A 45 -0.55 8.68 -7.70
N PHE A 46 -0.68 8.81 -6.38
CA PHE A 46 -1.87 9.31 -5.69
C PHE A 46 -1.48 10.50 -4.83
N ASP A 47 -1.82 11.72 -5.27
CA ASP A 47 -1.57 12.90 -4.46
C ASP A 47 -2.57 13.05 -3.31
N ALA A 48 -3.81 12.59 -3.53
CA ALA A 48 -4.85 12.54 -2.52
C ALA A 48 -4.70 11.34 -1.57
N GLY A 49 -5.32 11.46 -0.40
CA GLY A 49 -5.47 10.34 0.52
C GLY A 49 -6.58 9.39 0.09
N ILE A 50 -6.40 8.09 0.36
CA ILE A 50 -7.36 7.03 0.08
C ILE A 50 -7.69 6.23 1.35
N ASN A 51 -8.75 5.44 1.31
CA ASN A 51 -9.07 4.52 2.40
C ASN A 51 -8.05 3.38 2.46
N LYS A 52 -7.97 2.58 1.39
CA LYS A 52 -7.18 1.34 1.33
C LYS A 52 -6.46 1.19 0.00
N LEU A 53 -5.23 0.69 0.03
CA LEU A 53 -4.53 0.17 -1.14
C LEU A 53 -4.37 -1.35 -0.99
N VAL A 54 -4.70 -2.10 -2.03
CA VAL A 54 -4.46 -3.54 -2.11
C VAL A 54 -3.66 -3.83 -3.37
N LEU A 55 -2.52 -4.50 -3.22
CA LEU A 55 -1.72 -5.03 -4.31
C LEU A 55 -1.77 -6.55 -4.24
N LYS A 56 -2.12 -7.21 -5.34
CA LYS A 56 -2.23 -8.67 -5.39
C LYS A 56 -1.63 -9.23 -6.67
N GLY A 57 -0.69 -10.15 -6.56
CA GLY A 57 -0.08 -10.80 -7.73
C GLY A 57 0.78 -9.88 -8.60
N SER A 58 1.04 -8.65 -8.14
CA SER A 58 1.72 -7.62 -8.92
C SER A 58 3.24 -7.63 -8.75
N LYS A 59 3.97 -7.13 -9.76
CA LYS A 59 5.43 -7.09 -9.77
C LYS A 59 6.01 -5.76 -10.26
N ASN A 60 7.15 -5.35 -9.71
CA ASN A 60 7.92 -4.19 -10.19
C ASN A 60 7.04 -2.92 -10.25
N LEU A 61 6.47 -2.56 -9.09
CA LEU A 61 5.63 -1.38 -8.96
C LEU A 61 6.32 -0.33 -8.10
N GLU A 62 6.25 0.92 -8.55
CA GLU A 62 6.63 2.09 -7.78
C GLU A 62 5.39 2.92 -7.45
N ILE A 63 5.06 3.09 -6.18
CA ILE A 63 3.82 3.75 -5.77
C ILE A 63 4.13 4.94 -4.89
N ASN A 64 3.72 6.13 -5.32
CA ASN A 64 3.72 7.34 -4.50
C ASN A 64 2.29 7.57 -4.01
N ILE A 65 2.12 7.59 -2.69
CA ILE A 65 0.79 7.67 -2.08
C ILE A 65 0.75 8.71 -0.97
N GLY A 66 -0.34 9.46 -0.93
CA GLY A 66 -0.66 10.32 0.20
C GLY A 66 -1.09 9.52 1.44
N LYS A 67 -2.07 10.07 2.17
CA LYS A 67 -2.64 9.43 3.36
C LYS A 67 -3.33 8.11 3.04
N VAL A 68 -3.20 7.11 3.91
CA VAL A 68 -3.96 5.84 3.79
C VAL A 68 -4.64 5.50 5.12
N ILE A 69 -5.98 5.51 5.14
CA ILE A 69 -6.76 5.43 6.39
C ILE A 69 -6.82 4.03 6.97
N SER A 70 -7.21 3.02 6.21
CA SER A 70 -7.30 1.66 6.75
C SER A 70 -5.94 0.97 6.69
N GLY A 71 -5.18 1.17 5.61
CA GLY A 71 -3.86 0.59 5.42
C GLY A 71 -3.56 0.10 4.01
N ILE A 72 -2.44 -0.60 3.89
CA ILE A 72 -1.89 -1.11 2.64
C ILE A 72 -1.70 -2.62 2.76
N ASP A 73 -2.33 -3.36 1.86
CA ASP A 73 -2.18 -4.82 1.74
C ASP A 73 -1.33 -5.15 0.52
N ILE A 74 -0.34 -6.02 0.69
CA ILE A 74 0.59 -6.46 -0.36
C ILE A 74 0.64 -7.99 -0.31
N ILE A 75 0.02 -8.66 -1.29
CA ILE A 75 -0.24 -10.09 -1.25
C ILE A 75 0.34 -10.75 -2.50
N SER A 76 1.24 -11.71 -2.33
CA SER A 76 1.87 -12.42 -3.45
C SER A 76 2.53 -11.48 -4.47
N CYS A 77 3.21 -10.43 -4.00
CA CYS A 77 3.87 -9.44 -4.83
C CYS A 77 5.40 -9.53 -4.78
N HIS A 78 6.06 -8.96 -5.80
CA HIS A 78 7.52 -8.92 -5.89
C HIS A 78 8.01 -7.55 -6.37
N ASP A 79 9.16 -7.10 -5.87
CA ASP A 79 9.79 -5.83 -6.31
C ASP A 79 8.85 -4.62 -6.17
N ILE A 80 8.27 -4.41 -4.99
CA ILE A 80 7.35 -3.29 -4.76
C ILE A 80 8.07 -2.20 -3.96
N THR A 81 7.97 -0.96 -4.43
CA THR A 81 8.42 0.21 -3.68
C THR A 81 7.25 1.15 -3.43
N ILE A 82 7.02 1.51 -2.16
CA ILE A 82 5.97 2.45 -1.75
C ILE A 82 6.59 3.65 -1.05
N TYR A 83 6.20 4.85 -1.46
CA TYR A 83 6.57 6.12 -0.87
C TYR A 83 5.32 6.79 -0.29
N THR A 84 5.26 6.91 1.03
CA THR A 84 4.22 7.72 1.68
C THR A 84 4.62 9.20 1.70
N LYS A 85 3.71 10.10 2.09
CA LYS A 85 4.03 11.51 2.38
C LYS A 85 4.45 11.71 3.84
N ILE A 86 5.30 12.71 4.08
CA ILE A 86 5.72 13.13 5.44
C ILE A 86 4.50 13.60 6.23
N ASN A 87 4.43 13.26 7.52
CA ASN A 87 3.31 13.57 8.43
C ASN A 87 1.94 12.99 8.02
N GLU A 88 1.88 12.11 7.01
CA GLU A 88 0.64 11.45 6.60
C GLU A 88 0.62 10.00 7.12
N PRO A 89 -0.33 9.64 8.00
CA PRO A 89 -0.35 8.31 8.60
C PRO A 89 -0.77 7.23 7.61
N VAL A 90 -0.15 6.07 7.78
CA VAL A 90 -0.63 4.77 7.30
C VAL A 90 -0.86 3.90 8.53
N TYR A 91 -2.10 3.49 8.77
CA TYR A 91 -2.47 2.84 10.02
C TYR A 91 -2.14 1.34 10.07
N SER A 92 -2.07 0.67 8.93
CA SER A 92 -1.66 -0.72 8.87
C SER A 92 -0.92 -1.08 7.58
N PHE A 93 -0.01 -2.04 7.72
CA PHE A 93 0.60 -2.78 6.62
C PHE A 93 0.32 -4.26 6.83
N CYS A 94 -0.25 -4.91 5.82
CA CYS A 94 -0.34 -6.36 5.75
C CYS A 94 0.47 -6.83 4.55
N ILE A 95 1.53 -7.61 4.78
CA ILE A 95 2.43 -8.09 3.72
C ILE A 95 2.51 -9.60 3.81
N GLU A 96 1.94 -10.27 2.82
CA GLU A 96 1.77 -11.72 2.79
C GLU A 96 2.41 -12.29 1.52
N LYS A 97 3.16 -13.39 1.67
CA LYS A 97 3.73 -14.17 0.56
C LYS A 97 4.47 -13.32 -0.47
N SER A 98 5.10 -12.24 -0.02
CA SER A 98 5.68 -11.21 -0.89
C SER A 98 7.19 -11.10 -0.68
N SER A 99 7.90 -10.57 -1.67
CA SER A 99 9.36 -10.45 -1.58
C SER A 99 9.93 -9.18 -2.18
N ASN A 100 11.06 -8.71 -1.62
CA ASN A 100 11.73 -7.47 -2.02
C ASN A 100 10.79 -6.27 -2.00
N ILE A 101 10.22 -6.00 -0.82
CA ILE A 101 9.28 -4.89 -0.59
C ILE A 101 9.99 -3.78 0.16
N LYS A 102 9.94 -2.57 -0.38
CA LYS A 102 10.56 -1.37 0.20
C LYS A 102 9.49 -0.33 0.47
N ILE A 103 9.39 0.14 1.70
CA ILE A 103 8.37 1.10 2.09
C ILE A 103 9.04 2.28 2.81
N LYS A 104 8.93 3.46 2.21
CA LYS A 104 9.41 4.71 2.80
C LYS A 104 8.27 5.39 3.54
N VAL A 105 8.42 5.53 4.86
CA VAL A 105 7.37 6.00 5.78
C VAL A 105 7.89 7.08 6.73
N ASP A 106 6.97 7.84 7.32
CA ASP A 106 7.32 8.75 8.41
C ASP A 106 7.59 7.96 9.70
N LYS A 107 8.85 7.96 10.12
CA LYS A 107 9.33 7.29 11.33
C LYS A 107 8.58 7.71 12.59
N SER A 108 8.06 8.94 12.66
CA SER A 108 7.31 9.44 13.82
C SER A 108 5.95 8.74 14.00
N LEU A 109 5.39 8.19 12.92
CA LEU A 109 4.05 7.58 12.90
C LEU A 109 4.07 6.05 13.02
N VAL A 110 5.25 5.43 12.87
CA VAL A 110 5.42 3.97 12.88
C VAL A 110 4.91 3.30 14.16
N LYS A 111 5.02 3.95 15.33
CA LYS A 111 4.52 3.41 16.61
C LYS A 111 3.01 3.25 16.67
N SER A 112 2.28 3.98 15.82
CA SER A 112 0.82 3.87 15.69
C SER A 112 0.40 2.99 14.50
N THR A 113 1.37 2.45 13.77
CA THR A 113 1.12 1.60 12.60
C THR A 113 1.18 0.14 12.98
N SER A 114 0.13 -0.61 12.63
CA SER A 114 0.11 -2.06 12.78
C SER A 114 0.84 -2.73 11.62
N LEU A 115 1.54 -3.82 11.88
CA LEU A 115 2.29 -4.56 10.87
C LEU A 115 2.07 -6.06 11.02
N ILE A 116 1.62 -6.68 9.92
CA ILE A 116 1.53 -8.13 9.76
C ILE A 116 2.50 -8.51 8.63
N LEU A 117 3.38 -9.47 8.91
CA LEU A 117 4.29 -10.08 7.95
C LEU A 117 4.07 -11.59 7.98
N ASP A 118 3.55 -12.13 6.88
CA ASP A 118 3.34 -13.57 6.73
C ASP A 118 4.06 -14.09 5.49
N GLU A 119 4.81 -15.19 5.66
CA GLU A 119 5.55 -15.87 4.58
C GLU A 119 6.32 -14.95 3.61
N SER A 120 6.82 -13.81 4.11
CA SER A 120 7.39 -12.72 3.29
C SER A 120 8.88 -12.54 3.53
N ILE A 121 9.62 -12.18 2.48
CA ILE A 121 11.09 -12.16 2.46
C ILE A 121 11.62 -10.81 2.00
N ASP A 122 12.69 -10.32 2.65
CA ASP A 122 13.35 -9.06 2.30
C ASP A 122 12.42 -7.84 2.31
N ILE A 123 11.73 -7.64 3.44
CA ILE A 123 10.85 -6.50 3.67
C ILE A 123 11.61 -5.41 4.43
N LYS A 124 11.69 -4.21 3.86
CA LYS A 124 12.46 -3.09 4.41
C LYS A 124 11.61 -1.84 4.52
N PHE A 125 11.65 -1.22 5.70
CA PHE A 125 11.08 0.10 5.95
C PHE A 125 12.19 1.13 6.05
N PHE A 126 11.99 2.31 5.46
CA PHE A 126 12.96 3.41 5.47
C PHE A 126 12.29 4.70 5.95
N ASP A 127 13.06 5.56 6.62
CA ASP A 127 12.63 6.94 6.87
C ASP A 127 12.96 7.87 5.68
N PHE A 128 12.55 9.13 5.77
CA PHE A 128 12.80 10.10 4.70
C PHE A 128 14.28 10.48 4.49
N GLN A 129 15.15 10.06 5.41
CA GLN A 129 16.61 10.18 5.32
C GLN A 129 17.28 8.88 4.84
N GLU A 130 16.50 7.93 4.29
CA GLU A 130 16.94 6.61 3.82
C GLU A 130 17.52 5.71 4.91
N LYS A 131 17.20 5.96 6.18
CA LYS A 131 17.64 5.09 7.28
C LYS A 131 16.64 3.96 7.47
N ILE A 132 17.16 2.74 7.63
CA ILE A 132 16.34 1.55 7.90
C ILE A 132 15.61 1.72 9.24
N ILE A 133 14.31 1.48 9.20
CA ILE A 133 13.42 1.41 10.36
C ILE A 133 13.27 -0.06 10.75
N SER A 134 13.65 -0.38 11.98
CA SER A 134 13.48 -1.73 12.54
C SER A 134 12.00 -2.09 12.68
N ILE A 135 11.64 -3.31 12.29
CA ILE A 135 10.27 -3.88 12.34
C ILE A 135 9.68 -3.87 13.76
N ASN A 136 10.51 -4.01 14.79
CA ASN A 136 10.06 -3.96 16.19
C ASN A 136 9.53 -2.58 16.66
N LYS A 137 9.59 -1.55 15.80
CA LYS A 137 9.00 -0.24 16.08
C LYS A 137 7.51 -0.15 15.75
N PHE A 138 7.00 -1.12 14.99
CA PHE A 138 5.59 -1.24 14.64
C PHE A 138 4.82 -1.99 15.73
N ASN A 139 3.50 -1.85 15.73
CA ASN A 139 2.62 -2.71 16.52
C ASN A 139 2.45 -4.04 15.76
N LEU A 140 3.12 -5.08 16.23
CA LEU A 140 3.00 -6.42 15.65
C LEU A 140 1.69 -7.05 16.12
N LEU A 141 0.90 -7.55 15.17
CA LEU A 141 -0.37 -8.24 15.41
C LEU A 141 -0.24 -9.74 15.15
#